data_AF-A0A344SVU3-F1
#
_entry.id   AF-A0A344SVU3-F1
#
_cell.length_a   1.000
_cell.length_b   1.000
_cell.length_c   1.000
_cell.angle_alpha   90.00
_cell.angle_beta   90.00
_cell.angle_gamma   90.00
#
_symmetry.space_group_name_H-M   'P 1'
#
loop_
_entity.id
_entity.type
_entity.pdbx_description
1 polymer ?
#
loop_
_entity_poly.entity_id
_entity_poly.type
_entity_poly.pdbx_seq_one_letter_code
_entity_poly.pdbx_strand_id
1 'polypeptide(L)' 'MTNKIHFRCPCCHGSQYRTSTFDVTEKNPFGAKCIFCKSTMITFDNVALYIRSGQIPPDFRK' A
#
# COMPACT_ATOMS: atom_id res chain seq x y z
N MET A 1 18.45 10.42 12.16
CA MET A 1 17.98 10.21 10.77
C MET A 1 16.80 9.25 10.82
N THR A 2 15.55 9.73 10.72
CA THR A 2 14.40 8.83 10.67
C THR A 2 14.24 8.33 9.24
N ASN A 3 14.56 7.04 9.00
CA ASN A 3 14.25 6.36 7.75
C ASN A 3 12.72 6.25 7.61
N LYS A 4 12.10 7.33 7.12
CA LYS A 4 10.66 7.36 6.87
C LYS A 4 10.40 6.60 5.58
N ILE A 5 9.76 5.46 5.71
CA ILE A 5 9.31 4.65 4.58
C ILE A 5 8.27 5.46 3.80
N HIS A 6 8.53 5.69 2.52
CA HIS A 6 7.63 6.44 1.65
C HIS A 6 6.64 5.49 0.95
N PHE A 7 5.36 5.68 1.22
CA PHE A 7 4.28 4.93 0.61
C PHE A 7 3.52 5.73 -0.44
N ARG A 8 3.06 5.04 -1.48
CA ARG A 8 2.17 5.60 -2.51
C ARG A 8 1.07 4.61 -2.86
N CYS A 9 -0.13 5.12 -3.09
CA CYS A 9 -1.25 4.31 -3.51
C CYS A 9 -1.10 3.97 -5.00
N PRO A 10 -1.13 2.69 -5.40
CA PRO A 10 -1.08 2.32 -6.82
C PRO A 10 -2.35 2.72 -7.58
N CYS A 11 -3.48 2.91 -6.88
CA CYS A 11 -4.77 3.20 -7.51
C CYS A 11 -5.01 4.68 -7.77
N CYS A 12 -4.70 5.53 -6.79
CA CYS A 12 -5.01 6.97 -6.85
C CYS A 12 -3.77 7.87 -6.76
N HIS A 13 -2.58 7.27 -6.73
CA HIS A 13 -1.29 7.96 -6.57
C HIS A 13 -1.13 8.81 -5.30
N GLY A 14 -2.11 8.74 -4.38
CA GLY A 14 -2.08 9.44 -3.10
C GLY A 14 -0.97 8.90 -2.19
N SER A 15 -0.44 9.78 -1.35
CA SER A 15 0.60 9.46 -0.36
C SER A 15 0.08 9.41 1.08
N GLN A 16 -1.20 9.74 1.29
CA GLN A 16 -1.82 9.68 2.61
C GLN A 16 -2.41 8.29 2.89
N TYR A 17 -2.06 7.74 4.04
CA TYR A 17 -2.49 6.41 4.48
C TYR A 17 -2.76 6.37 5.98
N ARG A 18 -3.50 5.34 6.37
CA ARG A 18 -3.56 4.86 7.74
C ARG A 18 -2.83 3.52 7.82
N THR A 19 -2.38 3.17 9.02
CA THR A 19 -1.86 1.85 9.35
C THR A 19 -2.81 1.17 10.33
N SER A 20 -3.10 -0.11 10.14
CA SER A 20 -3.88 -0.90 11.08
C SER A 20 -3.30 -2.29 11.23
N THR A 21 -3.27 -2.82 12.45
CA THR A 21 -2.85 -4.20 12.72
C THR A 21 -3.76 -5.23 12.04
N PHE A 22 -5.03 -4.89 11.83
CA PHE A 22 -5.99 -5.72 11.10
C PHE A 22 -5.69 -5.81 9.59
N ASP A 23 -5.01 -4.80 9.04
CA ASP A 23 -4.65 -4.73 7.63
C ASP A 23 -3.26 -5.36 7.34
N VAL A 24 -2.57 -5.85 8.38
CA VAL A 24 -1.26 -6.49 8.26
C VAL A 24 -1.43 -7.89 7.67
N THR A 25 -0.75 -8.13 6.55
CA THR A 25 -0.71 -9.43 5.87
C THR A 25 0.70 -9.67 5.33
N GLU A 26 0.99 -10.87 4.86
CA GLU A 26 2.28 -11.17 4.19
C GLU A 26 2.56 -10.21 3.02
N LYS A 27 1.51 -9.78 2.30
CA LYS A 27 1.59 -8.84 1.17
C LYS A 27 1.49 -7.36 1.57
N ASN A 28 1.13 -7.07 2.81
CA ASN A 28 1.04 -5.72 3.38
C ASN A 28 1.61 -5.73 4.81
N PRO A 29 2.94 -5.93 4.97
CA PRO A 29 3.54 -6.11 6.29
C PRO A 29 3.41 -4.87 7.18
N PHE A 30 3.21 -3.70 6.58
CA PHE A 30 3.04 -2.43 7.28
C PHE A 30 1.58 -2.08 7.60
N GLY A 31 0.62 -2.91 7.16
CA GLY A 31 -0.80 -2.64 7.35
C GLY A 31 -1.25 -1.31 6.72
N ALA A 32 -0.52 -0.81 5.71
CA ALA A 32 -0.69 0.52 5.17
C ALA A 32 -1.77 0.56 4.07
N LYS A 33 -2.82 1.35 4.28
CA LYS A 33 -3.97 1.48 3.37
C LYS A 33 -4.21 2.95 3.06
N CYS A 34 -4.45 3.27 1.79
CA CYS A 34 -4.75 4.63 1.38
C CYS A 34 -6.01 5.15 2.09
N ILE A 35 -5.98 6.38 2.62
CA ILE A 35 -7.16 6.92 3.32
C ILE A 35 -8.34 7.17 2.37
N PHE A 36 -8.08 7.40 1.09
CA PHE A 36 -9.08 7.75 0.09
C PHE A 36 -9.76 6.51 -0.49
N CYS A 37 -9.01 5.65 -1.18
CA CYS A 37 -9.57 4.47 -1.87
C CYS A 37 -9.39 3.15 -1.12
N LYS A 38 -8.80 3.18 0.08
CA LYS A 38 -8.54 1.99 0.93
C LYS A 38 -7.68 0.92 0.28
N SER A 39 -7.06 1.16 -0.87
CA SER A 39 -6.13 0.22 -1.48
C SER A 39 -4.84 0.10 -0.67
N THR A 40 -4.23 -1.08 -0.70
CA THR A 40 -2.93 -1.33 -0.08
C THR A 40 -1.90 -0.39 -0.68
N MET A 41 -1.11 0.25 0.18
CA MET A 41 -0.03 1.12 -0.27
C MET A 41 1.24 0.35 -0.61
N ILE A 42 2.02 0.87 -1.56
CA ILE A 42 3.30 0.30 -1.97
C ILE A 42 4.44 1.26 -1.62
N THR A 43 5.60 0.74 -1.24
CA THR A 43 6.81 1.55 -1.07
C THR A 43 7.58 1.64 -2.38
N PHE A 44 8.40 2.70 -2.56
CA PHE A 44 9.21 2.87 -3.77
C PHE A 44 10.13 1.68 -4.06
N ASP A 45 10.74 1.09 -3.03
CA ASP A 45 11.63 -0.07 -3.19
C ASP A 45 10.89 -1.33 -3.68
N ASN A 46 9.59 -1.44 -3.38
CA ASN A 46 8.76 -2.58 -3.72
C ASN A 46 7.96 -2.38 -5.03
N VAL A 47 8.11 -1.23 -5.71
CA VAL A 47 7.42 -0.95 -6.99
C VAL A 47 7.76 -2.02 -8.03
N ALA A 48 9.02 -2.43 -8.15
CA ALA A 48 9.44 -3.43 -9.13
C ALA A 48 8.82 -4.82 -8.87
N LEU A 49 8.68 -5.20 -7.59
CA LEU A 49 8.03 -6.46 -7.19
C LEU A 49 6.52 -6.40 -7.40
N TYR A 50 5.90 -5.25 -7.09
CA TYR A 50 4.47 -5.05 -7.30
C TYR A 50 4.12 -5.16 -8.80
N ILE A 51 4.87 -4.50 -9.68
CA ILE A 51 4.66 -4.55 -11.14
C ILE A 51 4.81 -5.99 -11.67
N ARG A 52 5.85 -6.73 -11.22
CA ARG A 52 6.04 -8.14 -11.62
C ARG A 52 4.93 -9.06 -11.14
N SER A 53 4.34 -8.76 -9.99
CA SER A 53 3.30 -9.60 -9.39
C SER A 53 1.94 -9.50 -10.10
N GLY A 54 1.75 -8.55 -11.02
CA GLY A 54 0.49 -8.37 -11.74
C GLY A 54 -0.71 -8.10 -10.82
N GLN A 55 -0.45 -7.68 -9.57
CA GLN A 55 -1.48 -7.52 -8.56
C GLN A 55 -2.28 -6.24 -8.83
N ILE A 56 -3.37 -6.42 -9.56
CA ILE A 56 -4.52 -5.52 -9.52
C ILE A 56 -5.03 -5.58 -8.07
N PRO A 57 -5.03 -4.48 -7.31
CA PRO A 57 -5.33 -4.54 -5.88
C PRO A 57 -6.75 -5.09 -5.69
N PRO A 58 -6.91 -6.21 -4.96
CA PRO A 58 -8.22 -6.76 -4.67
C PRO A 58 -8.96 -5.84 -3.68
N ASP A 59 -10.27 -5.78 -3.90
CA ASP A 59 -11.29 -5.17 -3.05
C ASP A 59 -11.45 -3.64 -3.12
N PHE A 60 -12.03 -3.23 -4.25
CA PHE A 60 -13.26 -2.43 -4.18
C PHE A 60 -14.39 -3.30 -3.63
N ARG A 61 -14.67 -3.21 -2.32
CA ARG A 61 -16.03 -3.44 -1.82
C ARG A 61 -16.40 -2.26 -0.93
N LYS A 62 -17.27 -1.44 -1.49
CA LYS A 62 -18.02 -0.40 -0.80
C LYS A 62 -18.95 -1.05 0.23
#